data_AF-A0A438DTW0-F1
#
_entry.id   AF-A0A438DTW0-F1
#
_cell.length_a   1.000
_cell.length_b   1.000
_cell.length_c   1.000
_cell.angle_alpha   90.00
_cell.angle_beta   90.00
_cell.angle_gamma   90.00
#
_symmetry.space_group_name_H-M   'P 1'
#
loop_
_entity.id
_entity.type
_entity.pdbx_description
1 polymer ?
#
loop_
_entity_poly.entity_id
_entity_poly.type
_entity_poly.pdbx_seq_one_letter_code
_entity_poly.pdbx_strand_id
1 'polypeptide(L)'
;MLSSTVMSVSPGVPTPSSLTPPSPPSSSPVRAIPGSYGWPVLGPIADRLDYFWFQGPETFFRKRIDKYKSTVFRTNVPPSFPFFVDVNPNVIAVLDCKSFSFLFDMDVVEKKNVLVGDFMPSVKYTGDIRVCAYLDTAETQHARVRFRCLVLIFQTH
;
A
#
# COMPACT_ATOMS: atom_id res chain seq x y z
N MET A 1 -19.81 -69.26 -39.51
CA MET A 1 -20.65 -68.11 -39.14
C MET A 1 -20.39 -67.77 -37.69
N LEU A 2 -20.26 -66.47 -37.46
CA LEU A 2 -20.05 -65.63 -36.27
C LEU A 2 -20.17 -66.32 -34.88
N SER A 3 -19.17 -66.15 -34.00
CA SER A 3 -19.04 -65.05 -33.00
C SER A 3 -19.94 -65.30 -31.77
N SER A 4 -19.55 -65.19 -30.51
CA SER A 4 -18.63 -64.24 -29.86
C SER A 4 -18.19 -64.82 -28.51
N THR A 5 -16.92 -64.61 -28.13
CA THR A 5 -16.39 -64.86 -26.79
C THR A 5 -16.69 -63.65 -25.90
N VAL A 6 -17.40 -63.84 -24.79
CA VAL A 6 -17.60 -62.81 -23.77
C VAL A 6 -16.62 -63.04 -22.62
N MET A 7 -15.72 -62.08 -22.41
CA MET A 7 -14.78 -62.06 -21.29
C MET A 7 -15.42 -61.29 -20.12
N SER A 8 -15.46 -61.96 -18.97
CA SER A 8 -15.94 -61.42 -17.70
C SER A 8 -14.91 -60.42 -17.13
N VAL A 9 -15.30 -59.16 -16.94
CA VAL A 9 -14.46 -58.11 -16.37
C VAL A 9 -14.87 -57.90 -14.91
N SER A 10 -13.91 -58.07 -13.99
CA SER A 10 -14.08 -57.82 -12.56
C SER A 10 -14.41 -56.35 -12.26
N PRO A 11 -15.20 -56.06 -11.21
CA PRO A 11 -15.53 -54.70 -10.81
C PRO A 11 -14.32 -54.00 -10.17
N GLY A 12 -13.87 -52.91 -10.77
CA GLY A 12 -12.81 -52.04 -10.27
C GLY A 12 -13.28 -51.18 -9.08
N VAL A 13 -12.39 -51.03 -8.10
CA VAL A 13 -12.50 -50.16 -6.93
C VAL A 13 -12.68 -48.69 -7.35
N PRO A 14 -13.59 -47.90 -6.74
CA PRO A 14 -13.70 -46.47 -7.04
C PRO A 14 -12.53 -45.70 -6.40
N THR A 15 -11.73 -45.04 -7.25
CA THR A 15 -10.70 -44.08 -6.89
C THR A 15 -11.34 -42.87 -6.17
N PRO A 16 -10.80 -42.37 -5.05
CA PRO A 16 -11.34 -41.18 -4.40
C PRO A 16 -11.07 -39.96 -5.28
N SER A 17 -12.14 -39.27 -5.69
CA SER A 17 -12.07 -37.96 -6.35
C SER A 17 -11.27 -36.99 -5.47
N SER A 18 -10.13 -36.54 -5.97
CA SER A 18 -9.37 -35.45 -5.38
C SER A 18 -10.25 -34.20 -5.37
N LEU A 19 -10.74 -33.82 -4.19
CA LEU A 19 -11.35 -32.51 -3.95
C LEU A 19 -10.25 -31.45 -4.09
N THR A 20 -10.04 -30.96 -5.30
CA THR A 20 -9.30 -29.71 -5.52
C THR A 20 -10.03 -28.59 -4.76
N PRO A 21 -9.38 -27.88 -3.83
CA PRO A 21 -9.98 -26.72 -3.19
C PRO A 21 -10.35 -25.68 -4.26
N PRO A 22 -11.46 -24.95 -4.09
CA PRO A 22 -11.90 -23.94 -5.06
C PRO A 22 -10.81 -22.88 -5.24
N SER A 23 -10.42 -22.65 -6.49
CA SER A 23 -9.53 -21.57 -6.89
C SER A 23 -10.06 -20.23 -6.38
N PRO A 24 -9.21 -19.35 -5.80
CA PRO A 24 -9.64 -18.05 -5.28
C PRO A 24 -10.28 -17.17 -6.37
N PRO A 25 -11.23 -16.29 -6.00
CA PRO A 25 -12.11 -15.60 -6.93
C PRO A 25 -11.36 -14.67 -7.89
N SER A 26 -11.61 -14.88 -9.19
CA SER A 26 -11.33 -14.02 -10.36
C SER A 26 -10.30 -12.90 -10.14
N SER A 27 -9.04 -13.19 -10.44
CA SER A 27 -7.97 -12.18 -10.44
C SER A 27 -8.27 -11.09 -11.46
N SER A 28 -8.37 -9.84 -11.00
CA SER A 28 -8.33 -8.68 -11.87
C SER A 28 -7.09 -8.76 -12.77
N PRO A 29 -7.17 -8.33 -14.04
CA PRO A 29 -6.01 -8.40 -14.93
C PRO A 29 -4.86 -7.58 -14.35
N VAL A 30 -3.68 -8.19 -14.24
CA VAL A 30 -2.47 -7.50 -13.79
C VAL A 30 -2.13 -6.43 -14.81
N ARG A 31 -2.04 -5.18 -14.35
CA ARG A 31 -1.72 -4.01 -15.17
C ARG A 31 -0.51 -3.29 -14.59
N ALA A 32 0.37 -2.77 -15.46
CA ALA A 32 1.42 -1.87 -15.02
C ALA A 32 0.82 -0.61 -14.39
N ILE A 33 1.39 -0.16 -13.27
CA ILE A 33 0.93 1.07 -12.61
C ILE A 33 1.17 2.25 -13.56
N PRO A 34 0.12 3.01 -13.94
CA PRO A 34 0.29 4.15 -14.84
C PRO A 34 0.93 5.35 -14.13
N GLY A 35 1.36 6.34 -14.90
CA GLY A 35 2.00 7.56 -14.39
C GLY A 35 3.53 7.52 -14.41
N SER A 36 4.12 8.70 -14.23
CA SER A 36 5.57 8.95 -14.24
C SER A 36 5.93 10.07 -13.26
N TYR A 37 7.18 10.12 -12.84
CA TYR A 37 7.70 11.18 -11.96
C TYR A 37 8.16 12.44 -12.71
N GLY A 38 8.10 12.43 -14.04
CA GLY A 38 8.55 13.54 -14.88
C GLY A 38 10.07 13.63 -14.98
N TRP A 39 10.57 14.80 -15.41
CA TRP A 39 12.00 15.07 -15.44
C TRP A 39 12.54 15.23 -14.01
N PRO A 40 13.79 14.78 -13.73
CA PRO A 40 14.43 14.99 -12.43
C PRO A 40 14.36 16.47 -12.04
N VAL A 41 14.02 16.74 -10.77
CA VAL A 41 13.84 18.09 -10.19
C VAL A 41 12.61 18.85 -10.74
N LEU A 42 12.46 19.00 -12.05
CA LEU A 42 11.37 19.79 -12.65
C LEU A 42 9.98 19.15 -12.45
N GLY A 43 9.88 17.82 -12.56
CA GLY A 43 8.62 17.10 -12.35
C GLY A 43 8.06 17.32 -10.95
N PRO A 44 8.83 17.02 -9.89
CA PRO A 44 8.41 17.27 -8.51
C PRO A 44 8.09 18.75 -8.19
N ILE A 45 8.82 19.71 -8.77
CA ILE A 45 8.52 21.15 -8.60
C ILE A 45 7.18 21.49 -9.22
N ALA A 46 6.92 21.06 -10.45
CA ALA A 46 5.66 21.32 -11.14
C ALA A 46 4.49 20.69 -10.39
N ASP A 47 4.62 19.42 -9.98
CA ASP A 47 3.60 18.72 -9.20
C ASP A 47 3.35 19.40 -7.85
N ARG A 48 4.38 19.93 -7.20
CA ARG A 48 4.24 20.70 -5.96
C ARG A 48 3.45 21.99 -6.17
N LEU A 49 3.73 22.73 -7.24
CA LEU A 49 3.02 23.97 -7.58
C LEU A 49 1.54 23.68 -7.90
N ASP A 50 1.28 22.60 -8.64
CA ASP A 50 -0.08 22.14 -8.88
C ASP A 50 -0.81 21.76 -7.58
N TYR A 51 -0.14 21.01 -6.71
CA TYR A 51 -0.71 20.52 -5.45
C TYR A 51 -1.10 21.66 -4.49
N PHE A 52 -0.27 22.70 -4.37
CA PHE A 52 -0.49 23.78 -3.39
C PHE A 52 -1.08 25.07 -3.96
N TRP A 53 -0.76 25.46 -5.20
CA TRP A 53 -1.12 26.78 -5.73
C TRP A 53 -2.10 26.76 -6.90
N PHE A 54 -1.87 25.91 -7.91
CA PHE A 54 -2.65 25.99 -9.15
C PHE A 54 -3.91 25.14 -9.19
N GLN A 55 -3.94 24.01 -8.48
CA GLN A 55 -5.06 23.06 -8.53
C GLN A 55 -5.64 22.77 -7.14
N GLY A 56 -4.77 22.61 -6.14
CA GLY A 56 -5.16 22.10 -4.84
C GLY A 56 -5.22 20.56 -4.78
N PRO A 57 -5.21 19.96 -3.58
CA PRO A 57 -5.02 18.51 -3.41
C PRO A 57 -6.11 17.64 -4.07
N GLU A 58 -7.39 17.98 -3.91
CA GLU A 58 -8.50 17.17 -4.45
C GLU A 58 -8.43 17.11 -5.99
N THR A 59 -8.33 18.28 -6.62
CA THR A 59 -8.31 18.39 -8.08
C THR A 59 -7.03 17.82 -8.66
N PHE A 60 -5.90 17.95 -7.95
CA PHE A 60 -4.62 17.33 -8.32
C PHE A 60 -4.74 15.81 -8.51
N PHE A 61 -5.37 15.13 -7.56
CA PHE A 61 -5.56 13.68 -7.64
C PHE A 61 -6.66 13.31 -8.64
N ARG A 62 -7.79 14.02 -8.64
CA ARG A 62 -8.93 13.74 -9.51
C ARG A 62 -8.58 13.83 -11.00
N LYS A 63 -7.83 14.87 -11.41
CA LYS A 63 -7.33 14.99 -12.78
C LYS A 63 -6.43 13.83 -13.20
N ARG A 64 -5.63 13.28 -12.27
CA ARG A 64 -4.75 12.13 -12.54
C ARG A 64 -5.53 10.82 -12.64
N ILE A 65 -6.57 10.64 -11.82
CA ILE A 65 -7.52 9.53 -11.96
C ILE A 65 -8.15 9.58 -13.36
N ASP A 66 -8.63 10.74 -13.79
CA ASP A 66 -9.27 10.90 -15.10
C ASP A 66 -8.31 10.70 -16.27
N LYS A 67 -7.04 11.14 -16.12
CA LYS A 67 -5.98 10.99 -17.13
C LYS A 67 -5.55 9.53 -17.30
N TYR A 68 -5.35 8.81 -16.20
CA TYR A 68 -4.83 7.44 -16.22
C TYR A 68 -5.91 6.36 -16.21
N LYS A 69 -7.17 6.74 -16.01
CA LYS A 69 -8.31 5.82 -15.83
C LYS A 69 -8.01 4.76 -14.77
N SER A 70 -7.38 5.20 -13.68
CA SER A 70 -6.92 4.35 -12.58
C SER A 70 -6.95 5.14 -11.27
N THR A 71 -7.35 4.48 -10.18
CA THR A 71 -7.26 4.99 -8.80
C THR A 71 -5.89 4.73 -8.17
N VAL A 72 -5.04 3.96 -8.86
CA VAL A 72 -3.66 3.67 -8.47
C VAL A 72 -2.71 4.16 -9.55
N PHE A 73 -1.81 5.09 -9.21
CA PHE A 73 -0.86 5.67 -10.18
C PHE A 73 0.38 6.26 -9.51
N ARG A 74 1.46 6.38 -10.28
CA ARG A 74 2.69 7.08 -9.88
C ARG A 74 2.52 8.59 -10.01
N THR A 75 2.96 9.31 -8.99
CA THR A 75 2.97 10.79 -8.96
C THR A 75 4.02 11.27 -7.97
N ASN A 76 4.39 12.55 -8.05
CA ASN A 76 5.13 13.20 -6.98
C ASN A 76 4.15 13.80 -5.96
N VAL A 77 4.47 13.74 -4.68
CA VAL A 77 3.71 14.40 -3.59
C VAL A 77 4.68 15.20 -2.72
N PRO A 78 4.31 16.40 -2.26
CA PRO A 78 5.15 17.17 -1.33
C PRO A 78 5.29 16.47 0.04
N PRO A 79 6.39 16.64 0.79
CA PRO A 79 7.46 17.61 0.60
C PRO A 79 8.45 17.28 -0.53
N SER A 80 9.00 18.31 -1.16
CA SER A 80 10.01 18.16 -2.21
C SER A 80 10.93 19.39 -2.26
N PHE A 81 11.90 19.39 -3.17
CA PHE A 81 12.72 20.55 -3.54
C PHE A 81 11.85 21.82 -3.75
N PRO A 82 12.34 23.05 -3.48
CA PRO A 82 13.70 23.45 -3.07
C PRO A 82 14.03 23.33 -1.58
N PHE A 83 13.05 23.11 -0.72
CA PHE A 83 13.26 23.18 0.74
C PHE A 83 13.61 21.86 1.40
N PHE A 84 13.42 20.74 0.69
CA PHE A 84 13.68 19.39 1.18
C PHE A 84 14.57 18.67 0.17
N VAL A 85 15.88 18.62 0.45
CA VAL A 85 16.90 18.07 -0.45
C VAL A 85 17.16 16.58 -0.23
N ASP A 86 16.83 16.06 0.94
CA ASP A 86 17.05 14.66 1.35
C ASP A 86 15.70 13.94 1.56
N VAL A 87 14.82 14.10 0.57
CA VAL A 87 13.46 13.54 0.57
C VAL A 87 13.16 13.01 -0.82
N ASN A 88 12.59 11.82 -0.91
CA ASN A 88 12.09 11.23 -2.14
C ASN A 88 10.62 11.61 -2.35
N PRO A 89 10.29 12.47 -3.33
CA PRO A 89 8.91 12.87 -3.58
C PRO A 89 8.08 11.81 -4.33
N ASN A 90 8.72 10.75 -4.83
CA ASN A 90 8.11 9.76 -5.71
C ASN A 90 7.22 8.81 -4.91
N VAL A 91 5.91 8.80 -5.19
CA VAL A 91 4.96 7.91 -4.53
C VAL A 91 4.06 7.15 -5.52
N ILE A 92 3.44 6.09 -5.03
CA ILE A 92 2.30 5.44 -5.68
C ILE A 92 1.07 5.85 -4.89
N ALA A 93 0.20 6.66 -5.51
CA ALA A 93 -1.07 7.04 -4.91
C ALA A 93 -2.03 5.85 -4.99
N VAL A 94 -2.75 5.59 -3.89
CA VAL A 94 -3.81 4.58 -3.77
C VAL A 94 -5.07 5.28 -3.27
N LEU A 95 -6.04 5.46 -4.16
CA LEU A 95 -7.19 6.36 -3.96
C LEU A 95 -8.56 5.65 -4.01
N ASP A 96 -8.59 4.34 -3.80
CA ASP A 96 -9.82 3.56 -3.66
C ASP A 96 -9.78 2.72 -2.37
N CYS A 97 -10.95 2.37 -1.83
CA CYS A 97 -11.03 1.68 -0.55
C CYS A 97 -10.32 0.31 -0.53
N LYS A 98 -10.31 -0.40 -1.67
CA LYS A 98 -9.72 -1.74 -1.77
C LYS A 98 -8.19 -1.68 -1.80
N SER A 99 -7.62 -0.73 -2.52
CA SER A 99 -6.17 -0.53 -2.52
C SER A 99 -5.68 0.13 -1.23
N PHE A 100 -6.47 1.04 -0.66
CA PHE A 100 -6.12 1.76 0.57
C PHE A 100 -6.05 0.84 1.80
N SER A 101 -6.86 -0.23 1.86
CA SER A 101 -6.84 -1.16 3.00
C SER A 101 -5.47 -1.83 3.21
N PHE A 102 -4.67 -2.00 2.15
CA PHE A 102 -3.33 -2.56 2.26
C PHE A 102 -2.35 -1.67 3.02
N LEU A 103 -2.64 -0.37 3.19
CA LEU A 103 -1.80 0.51 4.02
C LEU A 103 -1.86 0.19 5.51
N PHE A 104 -2.82 -0.64 5.94
CA PHE A 104 -2.97 -1.10 7.33
C PHE A 104 -2.36 -2.49 7.57
N ASP A 105 -1.83 -3.13 6.52
CA ASP A 105 -1.15 -4.42 6.64
C ASP A 105 0.33 -4.19 6.99
N MET A 106 0.72 -4.61 8.20
CA MET A 106 2.09 -4.42 8.71
C MET A 106 3.08 -5.43 8.13
N ASP A 107 2.61 -6.53 7.52
CA ASP A 107 3.48 -7.48 6.83
C ASP A 107 3.90 -6.97 5.44
N VAL A 108 3.15 -6.00 4.90
CA VAL A 108 3.37 -5.42 3.56
C VAL A 108 3.99 -4.02 3.64
N VAL A 109 3.66 -3.24 4.67
CA VAL A 109 4.04 -1.83 4.77
C VAL A 109 4.77 -1.52 6.07
N GLU A 110 6.01 -1.05 5.94
CA GLU A 110 6.77 -0.48 7.06
C GLU A 110 6.26 0.93 7.42
N LYS A 111 6.07 1.21 8.71
CA LYS A 111 5.57 2.50 9.24
C LYS A 111 6.62 3.30 10.00
N LYS A 112 7.89 2.95 9.84
CA LYS A 112 9.02 3.66 10.44
C LYS A 112 9.22 5.03 9.81
N ASN A 113 9.24 6.09 10.62
CA ASN A 113 9.61 7.45 10.21
C ASN A 113 8.74 8.09 9.10
N VAL A 114 7.57 7.53 8.76
CA VAL A 114 6.76 7.96 7.60
C VAL A 114 5.48 8.73 7.95
N LEU A 115 5.33 9.21 9.19
CA LEU A 115 4.11 9.88 9.65
C LEU A 115 3.67 11.05 8.74
N VAL A 116 4.63 11.81 8.23
CA VAL A 116 4.38 12.99 7.37
C VAL A 116 4.92 12.77 5.94
N GLY A 117 4.98 11.50 5.51
CA GLY A 117 5.58 11.09 4.23
C GLY A 117 7.07 10.74 4.38
N ASP A 118 7.83 10.81 3.29
CA ASP A 118 9.26 10.52 3.26
C ASP A 118 10.12 11.66 3.87
N PHE A 119 9.66 12.21 4.99
CA PHE A 119 10.35 13.24 5.73
C PHE A 119 10.12 13.02 7.21
N MET A 120 11.20 12.94 7.99
CA MET A 120 11.12 12.92 9.45
C MET A 120 11.70 14.23 10.00
N PRO A 121 10.92 15.02 10.75
CA PRO A 121 11.44 16.17 11.48
C PRO A 121 12.57 15.77 12.44
N SER A 122 13.48 16.71 12.70
CA SER A 122 14.59 16.49 13.64
C SER A 122 14.07 16.10 15.03
N VAL A 123 14.70 15.10 15.66
CA VAL A 123 14.40 14.68 17.04
C VAL A 123 14.67 15.78 18.07
N LYS A 124 15.42 16.83 17.70
CA LYS A 124 15.63 18.01 18.55
C LYS A 124 14.32 18.72 18.92
N TYR A 125 13.30 18.63 18.07
CA TYR A 125 11.97 19.18 18.36
C TYR A 125 11.16 18.33 19.35
N THR A 126 11.60 17.11 19.62
CA THR A 126 10.91 16.14 20.48
C THR A 126 11.75 15.73 21.68
N GLY A 127 12.82 16.46 22.02
CA GLY A 127 13.69 16.16 23.16
C GLY A 127 14.62 14.97 22.91
N ASP A 128 15.18 14.89 21.70
CA ASP A 128 16.13 13.86 21.25
C ASP A 128 15.57 12.43 21.25
N ILE A 129 14.24 12.29 21.23
CA ILE A 129 13.53 11.00 21.14
C ILE A 129 12.69 10.89 19.86
N ARG A 130 12.66 9.69 19.27
CA ARG A 130 11.66 9.35 18.24
C ARG A 130 10.34 9.05 18.93
N VAL A 131 9.35 9.93 18.74
CA VAL A 131 8.02 9.76 19.33
C VAL A 131 7.28 8.55 18.74
N CYS A 132 6.30 8.01 19.48
CA CYS A 132 5.58 6.79 19.13
C CYS A 132 5.06 6.74 17.70
N ALA A 133 4.62 7.88 17.16
CA ALA A 133 4.05 7.98 15.82
C ALA A 133 5.07 7.76 14.67
N TYR A 134 6.37 7.78 14.95
CA TYR A 134 7.44 7.46 14.00
C TYR A 134 8.07 6.08 14.24
N LEU A 135 7.60 5.32 15.24
CA LEU A 135 8.09 3.98 15.55
C LEU A 135 7.26 2.95 14.79
N ASP A 136 7.93 1.99 14.17
CA ASP A 136 7.26 0.86 13.55
C ASP A 136 6.69 -0.11 14.60
N THR A 137 5.67 -0.88 14.23
CA THR A 137 5.07 -1.89 15.13
C THR A 137 6.03 -3.00 15.54
N ALA A 138 7.05 -3.28 14.72
CA ALA A 138 8.12 -4.21 15.04
C ALA A 138 9.12 -3.67 16.09
N GLU A 139 9.14 -2.35 16.34
CA GLU A 139 10.01 -1.75 17.36
C GLU A 139 9.42 -1.96 18.77
N THR A 140 10.17 -2.58 19.67
CA THR A 140 9.71 -2.86 21.05
C THR A 140 9.26 -1.61 21.82
N GLN A 141 9.84 -0.45 21.50
CA GLN A 141 9.46 0.84 22.10
C GLN A 141 8.06 1.28 21.70
N HIS A 142 7.59 0.96 20.48
CA HIS A 142 6.25 1.29 20.02
C HIS A 142 5.19 0.67 20.94
N ALA A 143 5.32 -0.64 21.24
CA ALA A 143 4.40 -1.34 22.13
C ALA A 143 4.38 -0.74 23.55
N ARG A 144 5.56 -0.41 24.10
CA ARG A 144 5.69 0.17 25.45
C ARG A 144 5.01 1.54 25.56
N VAL A 145 5.26 2.43 24.60
CA VAL A 145 4.71 3.79 24.61
C VAL A 145 3.21 3.77 24.34
N ARG A 146 2.76 2.97 23.34
CA ARG A 146 1.33 2.79 23.04
C ARG A 146 0.56 2.27 24.25
N PHE A 147 1.06 1.24 24.92
CA PHE A 147 0.42 0.68 26.10
C PHE A 147 0.27 1.73 27.21
N ARG A 148 1.32 2.53 27.45
CA ARG A 148 1.27 3.60 28.44
C ARG A 148 0.23 4.68 28.09
N CYS A 149 0.11 5.06 26.81
CA CYS A 149 -0.94 5.98 26.37
C CYS A 149 -2.35 5.41 26.61
N LEU A 150 -2.58 4.13 26.33
CA LEU A 150 -3.88 3.49 26.58
C LEU A 150 -4.23 3.49 28.07
N VAL A 151 -3.29 3.12 28.94
CA VAL A 151 -3.50 3.17 30.40
C VAL A 151 -3.89 4.57 30.85
N LEU A 152 -3.21 5.61 30.37
CA LEU A 152 -3.55 6.99 30.72
C LEU A 152 -4.97 7.35 30.30
N ILE A 153 -5.37 7.02 29.06
CA ILE A 153 -6.72 7.30 28.54
C ILE A 153 -7.79 6.62 29.41
N PHE A 154 -7.57 5.37 29.83
CA PHE A 154 -8.53 4.60 30.61
C PHE A 154 -8.49 4.85 32.13
N GLN A 155 -7.44 5.48 32.67
CA GLN A 155 -7.36 5.83 34.09
C GLN A 155 -7.91 7.23 34.41
N THR A 156 -8.11 8.08 33.39
CA THR A 156 -8.76 9.39 33.53
C THR A 156 -10.30 9.34 33.48
N HIS A 157 -10.89 8.15 33.42
CA HIS A 157 -12.32 7.89 33.53
C HIS A 157 -12.58 6.89 34.66
#